data_AF-A0A8H4V0Z1-F1
#
_entry.id   AF-A0A8H4V0Z1-F1
#
_cell.length_a   1.000
_cell.length_b   1.000
_cell.length_c   1.000
_cell.angle_alpha   90.00
_cell.angle_beta   90.00
_cell.angle_gamma   90.00
#
_symmetry.space_group_name_H-M   'P 1'
#
loop_
_entity.id
_entity.type
_entity.pdbx_description
1 polymer ?
#
loop_
_entity_poly.entity_id
_entity_poly.type
_entity_poly.pdbx_seq_one_letter_code
_entity_poly.pdbx_strand_id
1 'polypeptide(L)'
;MHNAVKRDSTGATDFSMVAVNPGRVNKRSFDEAALRRLVDIIATESGKLLEIVNFNVEGEQYVCAGHNANLYALAQILNEVSRMPSEQIAIWSREYLSVRDDQQRNETYSPHTAAIDTLIKDAIQSAHALPKPIILSRGQATIPLQGIDVPFHSAQLRSGVAAWRMFLLSRIQPEDIQPNDLLDR
;
A
#
# COMPACT_ATOMS: atom_id res chain seq x y z
N MET A 1 -13.12 -15.40 3.60
CA MET A 1 -11.82 -14.70 3.51
C MET A 1 -10.85 -15.10 4.62
N HIS A 2 -11.31 -15.33 5.85
CA HIS A 2 -10.44 -15.65 7.00
C HIS A 2 -9.49 -16.85 6.82
N ASN A 3 -9.92 -17.90 6.09
CA ASN A 3 -9.10 -19.10 5.84
C ASN A 3 -8.08 -18.94 4.70
N ALA A 4 -8.06 -17.79 4.01
CA ALA A 4 -7.19 -17.55 2.86
C ALA A 4 -5.77 -17.11 3.26
N VAL A 5 -5.56 -16.77 4.53
CA VAL A 5 -4.27 -16.32 5.06
C VAL A 5 -3.79 -17.31 6.11
N LYS A 6 -2.52 -17.70 6.04
CA LYS A 6 -1.91 -18.57 7.04
C LYS A 6 -1.78 -17.80 8.36
N ARG A 7 -2.20 -18.45 9.44
CA ARG A 7 -2.10 -17.95 10.81
C ARG A 7 -1.00 -18.70 11.55
N ASP A 8 -0.35 -18.04 12.50
CA ASP A 8 0.61 -18.68 13.39
C ASP A 8 -0.07 -19.49 14.51
N SER A 9 0.71 -20.04 15.43
CA SER A 9 0.22 -20.84 16.56
C SER A 9 -0.68 -20.07 17.54
N THR A 10 -0.62 -18.74 17.52
CA THR A 10 -1.47 -17.84 18.33
C THR A 10 -2.71 -17.38 17.57
N GLY A 11 -2.84 -17.78 16.30
CA GLY A 11 -3.93 -17.36 15.43
C GLY A 11 -3.69 -16.01 14.75
N ALA A 12 -2.53 -15.38 14.90
CA ALA A 12 -2.22 -14.09 14.28
C ALA A 12 -1.74 -14.23 12.83
N THR A 13 -1.88 -13.18 12.03
CA THR A 13 -1.29 -13.09 10.68
C THR A 13 -0.19 -12.05 10.63
N ASP A 14 0.70 -12.17 9.65
CA ASP A 14 1.69 -11.14 9.31
C ASP A 14 1.09 -10.02 8.42
N PHE A 15 -0.23 -9.89 8.35
CA PHE A 15 -0.92 -8.93 7.48
C PHE A 15 -1.85 -8.00 8.25
N SER A 16 -2.05 -6.81 7.71
CA SER A 16 -2.96 -5.81 8.25
C SER A 16 -3.38 -4.83 7.16
N MET A 17 -4.20 -3.85 7.54
CA MET A 17 -4.59 -2.73 6.69
C MET A 17 -4.43 -1.41 7.43
N VAL A 18 -4.03 -0.36 6.72
CA VAL A 18 -3.76 0.98 7.26
C VAL A 18 -4.43 2.01 6.36
N ALA A 19 -5.22 2.90 6.94
CA ALA A 19 -5.70 4.08 6.25
C ALA A 19 -4.57 5.10 6.10
N VAL A 20 -4.41 5.69 4.91
CA VAL A 20 -3.35 6.64 4.56
C VAL A 20 -3.97 7.93 4.02
N ASN A 21 -3.46 9.07 4.49
CA ASN A 21 -3.85 10.41 4.03
C ASN A 21 -2.62 11.17 3.48
N PRO A 22 -2.41 11.17 2.15
CA PRO A 22 -1.33 11.91 1.49
C PRO A 22 -1.27 13.39 1.87
N GLY A 23 -2.44 14.05 1.96
CA GLY A 23 -2.55 15.46 2.33
C GLY A 23 -1.96 15.81 3.71
N ARG A 24 -1.89 14.85 4.64
CA ARG A 24 -1.24 15.01 5.96
C ARG A 24 0.28 14.87 5.93
N VAL A 25 0.83 14.35 4.83
CA VAL A 25 2.27 14.35 4.55
C VAL A 25 2.66 15.73 4.05
N ASN A 26 2.10 16.14 2.91
CA ASN A 26 2.23 17.49 2.36
C ASN A 26 1.15 17.72 1.30
N LYS A 27 0.15 18.56 1.59
CA LYS A 27 -0.99 18.82 0.70
C LYS A 27 -0.63 19.34 -0.70
N ARG A 28 0.53 19.99 -0.87
CA ARG A 28 0.93 20.60 -2.15
C ARG A 28 1.93 19.75 -2.94
N SER A 29 2.64 18.86 -2.25
CA SER A 29 3.84 18.23 -2.80
C SER A 29 3.83 16.71 -2.72
N PHE A 30 2.84 16.10 -2.04
CA PHE A 30 2.69 14.64 -1.92
C PHE A 30 1.25 14.24 -2.24
N ASP A 31 1.03 13.74 -3.46
CA ASP A 31 -0.28 13.38 -4.00
C ASP A 31 -0.49 11.86 -4.10
N GLU A 32 -1.53 11.44 -4.80
CA GLU A 32 -1.80 10.02 -5.06
C GLU A 32 -0.66 9.34 -5.82
N ALA A 33 -0.09 9.99 -6.83
CA ALA A 33 0.98 9.43 -7.64
C ALA A 33 2.24 9.19 -6.80
N ALA A 34 2.57 10.12 -5.91
CA ALA A 34 3.64 9.97 -4.93
C ALA A 34 3.38 8.80 -3.96
N LEU A 35 2.15 8.65 -3.46
CA LEU A 35 1.77 7.52 -2.60
C LEU A 35 1.90 6.18 -3.35
N ARG A 36 1.38 6.08 -4.59
CA ARG A 36 1.51 4.89 -5.43
C ARG A 36 2.97 4.52 -5.65
N ARG A 37 3.80 5.50 -6.03
CA ARG A 37 5.24 5.32 -6.19
C ARG A 37 5.88 4.76 -4.92
N LEU A 38 5.60 5.35 -3.76
CA LEU A 38 6.17 4.91 -2.49
C LEU A 38 5.78 3.46 -2.17
N VAL A 39 4.49 3.13 -2.34
CA VAL A 39 3.96 1.78 -2.14
C VAL A 39 4.66 0.78 -3.06
N ASP A 40 4.79 1.11 -4.35
CA ASP A 40 5.44 0.25 -5.35
C ASP A 40 6.92 0.01 -5.04
N ILE A 41 7.66 1.05 -4.62
CA ILE A 41 9.07 0.92 -4.23
C ILE A 41 9.18 -0.01 -3.02
N ILE A 42 8.39 0.21 -1.96
CA ILE A 42 8.43 -0.63 -0.76
C ILE A 42 8.10 -2.08 -1.09
N ALA A 43 7.04 -2.33 -1.87
CA ALA A 43 6.64 -3.67 -2.25
C ALA A 43 7.74 -4.40 -3.06
N THR A 44 8.35 -3.68 -4.00
CA THR A 44 9.42 -4.21 -4.87
C THR A 44 10.70 -4.51 -4.09
N GLU A 45 11.20 -3.54 -3.31
CA GLU A 45 12.46 -3.67 -2.56
C GLU A 45 12.36 -4.71 -1.43
N SER A 46 11.21 -4.79 -0.76
CA SER A 46 11.01 -5.77 0.32
C SER A 46 10.70 -7.18 -0.16
N GLY A 47 10.22 -7.34 -1.40
CA GLY A 47 9.67 -8.59 -1.93
C GLY A 47 8.40 -9.07 -1.20
N LYS A 48 7.71 -8.18 -0.46
CA LYS A 48 6.51 -8.50 0.33
C LYS A 48 5.33 -7.65 -0.09
N LEU A 49 4.12 -8.14 0.19
CA LEU A 49 2.88 -7.47 -0.16
C LEU A 49 2.80 -6.07 0.46
N LEU A 50 2.54 -5.07 -0.38
CA LEU A 50 1.99 -3.78 0.00
C LEU A 50 1.26 -3.21 -1.21
N GLU A 51 -0.03 -2.95 -1.09
CA GLU A 51 -0.87 -2.47 -2.19
C GLU A 51 -1.87 -1.44 -1.67
N ILE A 52 -2.17 -0.42 -2.48
CA ILE A 52 -3.32 0.45 -2.21
C ILE A 52 -4.57 -0.31 -2.69
N VAL A 53 -5.45 -0.62 -1.76
CA VAL A 53 -6.62 -1.49 -1.99
C VAL A 53 -7.94 -0.72 -2.03
N ASN A 54 -7.97 0.50 -1.48
CA ASN A 54 -9.15 1.36 -1.53
C ASN A 54 -8.75 2.79 -1.93
N PHE A 55 -9.47 3.31 -2.91
CA PHE A 55 -9.39 4.68 -3.42
C PHE A 55 -10.68 5.40 -3.01
N ASN A 56 -10.72 5.98 -1.80
CA ASN A 56 -11.97 6.52 -1.24
C ASN A 56 -12.14 8.00 -1.55
N VAL A 57 -11.13 8.82 -1.23
CA VAL A 57 -11.16 10.28 -1.44
C VAL A 57 -9.82 10.72 -2.01
N GLU A 58 -9.86 11.37 -3.17
CA GLU A 58 -8.67 11.87 -3.85
C GLU A 58 -7.85 12.80 -2.95
N GLY A 59 -6.56 12.49 -2.81
CA GLY A 59 -5.61 13.26 -1.97
C GLY A 59 -5.78 13.10 -0.45
N GLU A 60 -6.87 12.49 0.04
CA GLU A 60 -7.19 12.48 1.48
C GLU A 60 -7.37 11.09 2.10
N GLN A 61 -7.95 10.12 1.39
CA GLN A 61 -8.29 8.84 2.01
C GLN A 61 -8.04 7.66 1.08
N TYR A 62 -7.01 6.91 1.44
CA TYR A 62 -6.63 5.65 0.81
C TYR A 62 -6.50 4.57 1.87
N VAL A 63 -6.57 3.31 1.48
CA VAL A 63 -6.24 2.19 2.38
C VAL A 63 -5.16 1.35 1.73
N CYS A 64 -4.07 1.13 2.46
CA CYS A 64 -3.02 0.19 2.09
C CYS A 64 -3.20 -1.12 2.84
N ALA A 65 -3.14 -2.24 2.12
CA ALA A 65 -3.09 -3.58 2.68
C ALA A 65 -1.72 -4.18 2.42
N GLY A 66 -1.16 -4.91 3.38
CA GLY A 66 0.20 -5.40 3.22
C GLY A 66 0.69 -6.25 4.38
N HIS A 67 1.91 -6.73 4.23
CA HIS A 67 2.66 -7.36 5.30
C HIS A 67 2.97 -6.32 6.40
N ASN A 68 2.88 -6.70 7.67
CA ASN A 68 3.01 -5.79 8.82
C ASN A 68 4.33 -5.00 8.79
N ALA A 69 5.44 -5.64 8.41
CA ALA A 69 6.71 -4.95 8.20
C ALA A 69 6.66 -3.84 7.14
N ASN A 70 5.97 -4.04 6.01
CA ASN A 70 5.87 -3.03 4.96
C ASN A 70 4.93 -1.88 5.38
N LEU A 71 3.85 -2.19 6.10
CA LEU A 71 2.96 -1.18 6.66
C LEU A 71 3.65 -0.34 7.73
N TYR A 72 4.52 -0.96 8.54
CA TYR A 72 5.36 -0.26 9.49
C TYR A 72 6.36 0.66 8.76
N ALA A 73 7.09 0.13 7.77
CA ALA A 73 8.03 0.92 6.98
C ALA A 73 7.35 2.12 6.32
N LEU A 74 6.18 1.90 5.68
CA LEU A 74 5.36 2.96 5.10
C LEU A 74 5.04 4.07 6.11
N ALA A 75 4.60 3.70 7.33
CA ALA A 75 4.31 4.68 8.36
C ALA A 75 5.55 5.48 8.78
N GLN A 76 6.71 4.84 8.95
CA GLN A 76 7.95 5.54 9.30
C GLN A 76 8.42 6.48 8.19
N ILE A 77 8.39 6.02 6.94
CA ILE A 77 8.79 6.85 5.79
C ILE A 77 7.88 8.07 5.70
N LEU A 78 6.56 7.90 5.80
CA LEU A 78 5.62 9.02 5.73
C LEU A 78 5.78 9.99 6.91
N ASN A 79 6.15 9.52 8.10
CA ASN A 79 6.47 10.38 9.24
C ASN A 79 7.70 11.25 8.93
N GLU A 80 8.79 10.67 8.42
CA GLU A 80 10.00 11.44 8.12
C GLU A 80 9.82 12.36 6.91
N VAL A 81 9.19 11.88 5.84
CA VAL A 81 8.89 12.71 4.64
C VAL A 81 8.02 13.90 5.01
N SER A 82 7.07 13.77 5.94
CA SER A 82 6.22 14.90 6.38
C SER A 82 6.99 16.04 7.04
N ARG A 83 8.24 15.80 7.49
CA ARG A 83 9.13 16.79 8.11
C ARG A 83 10.14 17.39 7.13
N MET A 84 10.21 16.87 5.90
CA MET A 84 11.14 17.35 4.89
C MET A 84 10.66 18.66 4.25
N PRO A 85 11.56 19.47 3.67
CA PRO A 85 11.18 20.65 2.90
C PRO A 85 10.24 20.30 1.74
N SER A 86 9.18 21.09 1.54
CA SER A 86 8.20 20.87 0.46
C SER A 86 8.84 20.75 -0.92
N GLU A 87 9.89 21.51 -1.20
CA GLU A 87 10.63 21.44 -2.45
C GLU A 87 11.25 20.06 -2.68
N GLN A 88 11.90 19.49 -1.66
CA GLN A 88 12.48 18.15 -1.72
C GLN A 88 11.41 17.08 -1.99
N ILE A 89 10.28 17.16 -1.28
CA ILE A 89 9.13 16.24 -1.49
C ILE A 89 8.58 16.39 -2.92
N ALA A 90 8.49 17.62 -3.42
CA ALA A 90 7.95 17.91 -4.74
C ALA A 90 8.86 17.44 -5.87
N ILE A 91 10.19 17.56 -5.70
CA ILE A 91 11.18 17.01 -6.62
C ILE A 91 11.01 15.49 -6.71
N TRP A 92 11.08 14.79 -5.58
CA TRP A 92 10.92 13.34 -5.55
C TRP A 92 9.56 12.91 -6.14
N SER A 93 8.47 13.58 -5.81
CA SER A 93 7.14 13.21 -6.31
C SER A 93 7.01 13.33 -7.84
N ARG A 94 7.73 14.26 -8.47
CA ARG A 94 7.69 14.46 -9.94
C ARG A 94 8.73 13.66 -10.73
N GLU A 95 9.89 13.37 -10.13
CA GLU A 95 11.04 12.76 -10.82
C GLU A 95 10.77 11.32 -11.31
N TYR A 96 9.73 10.65 -10.82
CA TYR A 96 9.34 9.32 -11.33
C TYR A 96 8.59 9.36 -12.66
N LEU A 97 7.94 10.47 -13.02
CA LEU A 97 7.19 10.58 -14.27
C LEU A 97 8.09 10.61 -15.52
N SER A 98 9.39 10.90 -15.37
CA SER A 98 10.35 10.93 -16.48
C SER A 98 11.04 9.59 -16.77
N VAL A 99 10.92 8.58 -15.90
CA VAL A 99 11.72 7.34 -15.98
C VAL A 99 10.95 6.17 -16.61
N ARG A 100 9.72 6.39 -17.09
CA ARG A 100 8.93 5.36 -17.80
C ARG A 100 9.22 5.29 -19.31
N ASP A 101 10.01 6.21 -19.86
CA ASP A 101 10.57 6.03 -21.20
C ASP A 101 11.81 5.14 -21.11
N ASP A 102 11.67 3.93 -21.66
CA ASP A 102 12.74 2.96 -21.83
C ASP A 102 13.98 3.61 -22.47
N GLN A 103 15.15 3.36 -21.87
CA GLN A 103 16.53 3.47 -22.42
C GLN A 103 17.54 4.42 -21.73
N GLN A 104 17.53 4.64 -20.41
CA GLN A 104 18.80 4.92 -19.69
C GLN A 104 18.64 4.87 -18.15
N ARG A 105 18.97 3.73 -17.53
CA ARG A 105 19.19 3.62 -16.07
C ARG A 105 20.55 4.20 -15.62
N ASN A 106 21.00 5.29 -16.25
CA ASN A 106 22.30 5.92 -15.98
C ASN A 106 22.17 7.41 -15.65
N GLU A 107 20.96 7.91 -15.38
CA GLU A 107 20.78 9.26 -14.87
C GLU A 107 20.92 9.26 -13.35
N THR A 108 21.94 9.98 -12.88
CA THR A 108 22.19 10.24 -11.46
C THR A 108 20.97 10.95 -10.89
N TYR A 109 20.17 10.26 -10.06
CA TYR A 109 19.07 10.87 -9.32
C TYR A 109 19.53 12.16 -8.63
N SER A 110 18.64 13.15 -8.58
CA SER A 110 18.89 14.35 -7.78
C SER A 110 19.30 13.97 -6.35
N PRO A 111 20.22 14.69 -5.69
CA PRO A 111 20.56 14.44 -4.28
C PRO A 111 19.34 14.38 -3.36
N HIS A 112 18.29 15.14 -3.70
CA HIS A 112 17.00 15.15 -3.01
C HIS A 112 16.27 13.80 -3.08
N THR A 113 16.33 13.13 -4.22
CA THR A 113 15.74 11.82 -4.44
C THR A 113 16.57 10.72 -3.78
N ALA A 114 17.89 10.80 -3.86
CA ALA A 114 18.79 9.87 -3.17
C ALA A 114 18.55 9.82 -1.65
N ALA A 115 18.22 10.96 -1.02
CA ALA A 115 17.92 11.02 0.40
C ALA A 115 16.64 10.26 0.78
N ILE A 116 15.55 10.44 0.01
CA ILE A 116 14.28 9.72 0.26
C ILE A 116 14.45 8.23 -0.07
N ASP A 117 15.18 7.88 -1.13
CA ASP A 117 15.42 6.49 -1.49
C ASP A 117 16.28 5.77 -0.44
N THR A 118 17.26 6.46 0.15
CA THR A 118 18.03 5.93 1.29
C THR A 118 17.14 5.73 2.51
N LEU A 119 16.30 6.71 2.85
CA LEU A 119 15.30 6.60 3.92
C LEU A 119 14.38 5.38 3.71
N ILE A 120 13.91 5.14 2.48
CA ILE A 120 13.06 4.00 2.16
C ILE A 120 13.80 2.68 2.44
N LYS A 121 15.03 2.55 1.95
CA LYS A 121 15.86 1.34 2.17
C LYS A 121 16.10 1.08 3.66
N ASP A 122 16.49 2.11 4.40
CA ASP A 122 16.75 2.01 5.84
C ASP A 122 15.50 1.62 6.63
N ALA A 123 14.34 2.19 6.28
CA ALA A 123 13.07 1.88 6.91
C ALA A 123 12.61 0.43 6.64
N ILE A 124 12.79 -0.07 5.42
CA ILE A 124 12.47 -1.47 5.06
C ILE A 124 13.39 -2.43 5.84
N GLN A 125 14.70 -2.15 5.85
CA GLN A 125 15.67 -2.98 6.58
C GLN A 125 15.36 -3.00 8.08
N SER A 126 15.10 -1.82 8.66
CA SER A 126 14.74 -1.69 10.08
C SER A 126 13.46 -2.44 10.41
N ALA A 127 12.44 -2.38 9.56
CA ALA A 127 11.18 -3.08 9.76
C ALA A 127 11.34 -4.60 9.73
N HIS A 128 12.26 -5.14 8.92
CA HIS A 128 12.57 -6.56 8.88
C HIS A 128 13.31 -7.08 10.11
N ALA A 129 14.06 -6.20 10.80
CA ALA A 129 14.78 -6.53 12.01
C ALA A 129 13.92 -6.49 13.28
N LEU A 130 12.67 -5.99 13.20
CA LEU A 130 11.79 -5.89 14.36
C LEU A 130 11.37 -7.26 14.90
N PRO A 131 11.23 -7.39 16.24
CA PRO A 131 10.66 -8.59 16.83
C PRO A 131 9.20 -8.76 16.38
N LYS A 132 8.79 -10.00 16.15
CA LYS A 132 7.41 -10.36 15.84
C LYS A 132 6.61 -10.67 17.12
N PRO A 133 5.30 -10.34 17.18
CA PRO A 133 4.51 -9.68 16.13
C PRO A 133 4.79 -8.17 16.07
N ILE A 134 4.80 -7.61 14.86
CA ILE A 134 4.96 -6.16 14.65
C ILE A 134 3.62 -5.49 14.95
N ILE A 135 3.58 -4.68 16.01
CA ILE A 135 2.39 -3.90 16.40
C ILE A 135 2.41 -2.57 15.66
N LEU A 136 1.40 -2.34 14.81
CA LEU A 136 1.26 -1.10 14.07
C LEU A 136 0.67 -0.01 14.96
N SER A 137 1.29 1.18 14.96
CA SER A 137 0.82 2.37 15.66
C SER A 137 0.38 3.45 14.67
N ARG A 138 -0.43 4.41 15.16
CA ARG A 138 -0.79 5.60 14.40
C ARG A 138 0.47 6.42 14.06
N GLY A 139 0.60 6.85 12.81
CA GLY A 139 1.60 7.81 12.37
C GLY A 139 1.00 9.16 12.02
N GLN A 140 1.79 10.02 11.40
CA GLN A 140 1.39 11.35 10.91
C GLN A 140 0.27 11.23 9.87
N ALA A 141 0.50 10.38 8.87
CA ALA A 141 -0.39 10.18 7.74
C ALA A 141 -1.06 8.79 7.72
N THR A 142 -0.82 7.96 8.74
CA THR A 142 -1.26 6.56 8.76
C THR A 142 -2.07 6.23 10.01
N ILE A 143 -3.15 5.45 9.84
CA ILE A 143 -4.01 4.96 10.93
C ILE A 143 -4.25 3.46 10.71
N PRO A 144 -3.71 2.57 11.55
CA PRO A 144 -3.99 1.14 11.47
C PRO A 144 -5.47 0.82 11.69
N LEU A 145 -6.03 -0.07 10.86
CA LEU A 145 -7.40 -0.54 11.00
C LEU A 145 -7.45 -1.70 12.01
N GLN A 146 -7.85 -1.39 13.24
CA GLN A 146 -7.87 -2.35 14.35
C GLN A 146 -8.81 -3.52 14.05
N GLY A 147 -8.36 -4.75 14.36
CA GLY A 147 -9.14 -5.97 14.16
C GLY A 147 -9.18 -6.49 12.72
N ILE A 148 -8.48 -5.86 11.77
CA ILE A 148 -8.37 -6.33 10.39
C ILE A 148 -7.00 -6.97 10.15
N ASP A 149 -6.99 -8.28 9.95
CA ASP A 149 -5.79 -9.11 9.79
C ASP A 149 -5.77 -9.88 8.45
N VAL A 150 -6.69 -9.57 7.55
CA VAL A 150 -6.77 -10.11 6.19
C VAL A 150 -6.65 -8.97 5.18
N PRO A 151 -5.69 -9.01 4.24
CA PRO A 151 -5.50 -7.95 3.26
C PRO A 151 -6.48 -8.13 2.08
N PHE A 152 -7.76 -7.86 2.31
CA PHE A 152 -8.77 -7.98 1.26
C PHE A 152 -8.58 -6.94 0.15
N HIS A 153 -9.14 -7.23 -1.03
CA HIS A 153 -8.88 -6.53 -2.32
C HIS A 153 -7.44 -6.56 -2.83
N SER A 154 -6.49 -7.14 -2.09
CA SER A 154 -5.11 -7.31 -2.56
C SER A 154 -4.90 -8.58 -3.39
N ALA A 155 -3.78 -8.65 -4.11
CA ALA A 155 -3.37 -9.84 -4.86
C ALA A 155 -3.15 -11.08 -3.99
N GLN A 156 -2.96 -10.92 -2.67
CA GLN A 156 -2.79 -12.03 -1.73
C GLN A 156 -3.97 -13.01 -1.73
N LEU A 157 -5.19 -12.53 -2.02
CA LEU A 157 -6.40 -13.36 -2.04
C LEU A 157 -6.72 -13.93 -3.43
N ARG A 158 -5.90 -13.64 -4.45
CA ARG A 158 -6.17 -14.02 -5.85
C ARG A 158 -6.31 -15.53 -6.02
N SER A 159 -5.53 -16.34 -5.30
CA SER A 159 -5.59 -17.80 -5.35
C SER A 159 -6.96 -18.36 -4.92
N GLY A 160 -7.69 -17.66 -4.05
CA GLY A 160 -9.02 -18.07 -3.60
C GLY A 160 -10.17 -17.72 -4.55
N VAL A 161 -9.92 -16.88 -5.57
CA VAL A 161 -10.97 -16.34 -6.45
C VAL A 161 -11.64 -17.43 -7.29
N ALA A 162 -10.90 -18.45 -7.75
CA ALA A 162 -11.46 -19.52 -8.56
C ALA A 162 -12.52 -20.32 -7.80
N ALA A 163 -12.22 -20.72 -6.56
CA ALA A 163 -13.16 -21.44 -5.70
C ALA A 163 -14.39 -20.58 -5.37
N TRP A 164 -14.18 -19.29 -5.08
CA TRP A 164 -15.29 -18.37 -4.81
C TRP A 164 -16.19 -18.17 -6.03
N ARG A 165 -15.61 -18.07 -7.23
CA ARG A 165 -16.36 -18.00 -8.49
C ARG A 165 -17.27 -19.21 -8.68
N MET A 166 -16.76 -20.43 -8.44
CA MET A 166 -17.57 -21.64 -8.53
C MET A 166 -18.72 -21.64 -7.52
N PHE A 167 -18.48 -21.14 -6.31
CA PHE A 167 -19.53 -20.96 -5.32
C PHE A 167 -20.60 -19.95 -5.79
N LEU A 168 -20.22 -18.80 -6.34
CA LEU A 168 -21.19 -17.82 -6.84
C LEU A 168 -22.04 -18.40 -7.98
N LEU A 169 -21.42 -19.13 -8.92
CA LEU A 169 -22.13 -19.78 -10.03
C LEU A 169 -23.14 -20.84 -9.57
N SER A 170 -22.96 -21.45 -8.41
CA SER A 170 -23.95 -22.40 -7.85
C SER A 170 -25.07 -21.72 -7.07
N ARG A 171 -24.92 -20.42 -6.75
CA ARG A 171 -25.85 -19.67 -5.89
C ARG A 171 -26.60 -18.56 -6.62
N ILE A 172 -26.06 -18.04 -7.72
CA ILE A 172 -26.66 -16.99 -8.53
C ILE A 172 -27.00 -17.62 -9.88
N GLN A 173 -28.29 -17.82 -10.15
CA GLN A 173 -28.75 -18.36 -11.41
C GLN A 173 -28.88 -17.23 -12.45
N PRO A 174 -28.50 -17.45 -13.72
CA PRO A 174 -28.63 -16.44 -14.76
C PRO A 174 -30.05 -15.89 -14.92
N GLU A 175 -31.07 -16.72 -14.67
CA GLU A 175 -32.48 -16.37 -14.81
C GLU A 175 -32.95 -15.35 -13.76
N ASP A 176 -32.25 -15.28 -12.61
CA ASP A 176 -32.55 -14.35 -11.51
C ASP A 176 -31.93 -12.95 -11.73
N ILE A 177 -31.13 -12.77 -12.77
CA ILE A 177 -30.44 -11.50 -13.06
C ILE A 177 -31.25 -10.71 -14.08
N GLN A 178 -31.68 -9.50 -13.72
CA GLN A 178 -32.29 -8.54 -14.64
C GLN A 178 -31.22 -7.56 -15.12
N PRO A 179 -30.71 -7.65 -16.37
CA PRO A 179 -29.61 -6.81 -16.82
C PRO A 179 -29.94 -5.31 -16.78
N ASN A 180 -31.19 -4.94 -17.04
CA ASN A 180 -31.65 -3.55 -17.02
C ASN A 180 -31.56 -2.90 -15.63
N ASP A 181 -31.51 -3.69 -14.55
CA ASP A 181 -31.27 -3.17 -13.20
C ASP A 181 -29.79 -2.86 -12.93
N LEU A 182 -28.89 -3.24 -13.82
CA LEU A 182 -27.43 -3.09 -13.65
C LEU A 182 -26.81 -2.09 -14.62
N LEU A 183 -27.46 -1.79 -15.74
CA LEU A 183 -26.96 -0.83 -16.73
C LEU A 183 -27.10 0.60 -16.19
N ASP A 184 -26.02 1.38 -16.31
CA ASP A 184 -25.94 2.82 -16.04
C ASP A 184 -26.38 3.28 -14.62
N ARG A 185 -26.16 2.43 -13.62
CA ARG A 185 -26.30 2.79 -12.18
C ARG A 185 -24.98 3.17 -11.53
#